data_AF-A0A9X6ZZC4-F1
#
_entry.id   AF-A0A9X6ZZC4-F1
#
_cell.length_a   1.000
_cell.length_b   1.000
_cell.length_c   1.000
_cell.angle_alpha   90.00
_cell.angle_beta   90.00
_cell.angle_gamma   90.00
#
_symmetry.space_group_name_H-M   'P 1'
#
loop_
_entity.id
_entity.type
_entity.pdbx_description
1 polymer ?
#
loop_
_entity_poly.entity_id
_entity_poly.type
_entity_poly.pdbx_seq_one_letter_code
_entity_poly.pdbx_strand_id
1 'polypeptide(L)'
;MNTPGVVIKSQFVYSKNDFSKNLDKEFGDYIDYIGRKDAIEKERNEFSSYQDYMGNEEKTSSLFTKEEDVVSLDGKNRLKEAFKKAQKNKSVLWQDVISFNNEWLEKHGIYDSKTKTLDEAKLKDVTRKAMDVMTTKERLRDTAIWSAAIHYNTDNIHVHVAMVEPVPSAGRIISKGRFKGMHRGKRKQKSIDAMKSKVVNSIMDRSEEYKKINDLIRNKIVKSKKDVQLSEKRKMKKLFVEIMKELPEDKKQWQYNYNSISHVRDKIDQLSDMYIEKYHKKEFKELKEKLEEEMKIMKEAYGGSEEDKKRYSQFGDTKVNDLYTRLGNAVLKEMKQVAKEEQQAKFQKRKNIFSRGKRIRSGFKQRTNIIRSLKNMNYHMNNEYEKWKNQRQYEQLQEQIENGYER
;
A
#
# COMPACT_ATOMS: atom_id res chain seq x y z
N MET A 1 14.43 28.48 10.28
CA MET A 1 13.96 27.20 9.69
C MET A 1 15.19 26.45 9.24
N ASN A 2 15.37 25.17 9.60
CA ASN A 2 16.50 24.39 9.10
C ASN A 2 16.36 24.21 7.58
N THR A 3 17.44 24.48 6.85
CA THR A 3 17.54 24.24 5.41
C THR A 3 17.36 22.75 5.14
N PRO A 4 16.49 22.34 4.20
CA PRO A 4 16.29 20.92 3.89
C PRO A 4 17.54 20.28 3.29
N GLY A 5 17.71 18.98 3.51
CA GLY A 5 18.78 18.17 2.92
C GLY A 5 18.80 18.21 1.39
N VAL A 6 17.61 18.24 0.76
CA VAL A 6 17.47 18.30 -0.70
C VAL A 6 16.47 19.38 -1.12
N VAL A 7 16.85 20.20 -2.10
CA VAL A 7 15.97 21.16 -2.80
C VAL A 7 15.99 20.87 -4.29
N ILE A 8 14.82 20.80 -4.91
CA ILE A 8 14.70 20.75 -6.37
C ILE A 8 14.02 22.01 -6.86
N LYS A 9 14.71 22.75 -7.73
CA LYS A 9 14.13 23.85 -8.50
C LYS A 9 13.99 23.40 -9.94
N SER A 10 12.83 23.68 -10.54
CA SER A 10 12.56 23.35 -11.94
C SER A 10 12.12 24.62 -12.65
N GLN A 11 12.90 25.03 -13.64
CA GLN A 11 12.63 26.16 -14.51
C GLN A 11 12.51 25.67 -15.94
N PHE A 12 11.93 26.50 -16.79
CA PHE A 12 11.84 26.19 -18.21
C PHE A 12 11.87 27.47 -19.03
N VAL A 13 12.43 27.33 -20.23
CA VAL A 13 12.62 28.39 -21.21
C VAL A 13 12.00 27.91 -22.52
N TYR A 14 11.34 28.81 -23.24
CA TYR A 14 10.87 28.52 -24.59
C TYR A 14 11.89 29.02 -25.61
N SER A 15 12.14 28.28 -26.68
CA SER A 15 12.69 28.86 -27.90
C SER A 15 11.71 29.89 -28.49
N LYS A 16 12.22 30.92 -29.20
CA LYS A 16 11.46 32.06 -29.77
C LYS A 16 9.95 31.86 -29.92
N ASN A 17 9.18 32.73 -29.25
CA ASN A 17 7.74 32.84 -29.44
C ASN A 17 7.31 34.31 -29.35
N ASP A 18 6.13 34.62 -29.89
CA ASP A 18 5.63 35.99 -30.10
C ASP A 18 5.41 36.80 -28.81
N PHE A 19 5.77 36.26 -27.64
CA PHE A 19 5.51 36.81 -26.32
C PHE A 19 6.75 37.29 -25.53
N SER A 20 7.99 37.04 -26.00
CA SER A 20 9.21 37.56 -25.35
C SER A 20 10.42 37.58 -26.28
N LYS A 21 11.12 38.72 -26.35
CA LYS A 21 12.22 38.99 -27.29
C LYS A 21 13.59 38.40 -26.88
N ASN A 22 13.77 37.96 -25.62
CA ASN A 22 15.09 37.61 -25.06
C ASN A 22 15.32 36.10 -24.80
N LEU A 23 14.37 35.21 -25.14
CA LEU A 23 14.44 33.79 -24.77
C LEU A 23 15.36 32.93 -25.66
N ASP A 24 15.68 33.38 -26.87
CA ASP A 24 16.61 32.65 -27.75
C ASP A 24 18.04 32.64 -27.22
N LYS A 25 18.42 33.66 -26.44
CA LYS A 25 19.74 33.79 -25.86
C LYS A 25 20.00 32.66 -24.85
N GLU A 26 19.10 32.43 -23.90
CA GLU A 26 19.28 31.39 -22.87
C GLU A 26 19.37 29.96 -23.45
N PHE A 27 18.64 29.68 -24.53
CA PHE A 27 18.70 28.38 -25.21
C PHE A 27 20.01 28.24 -26.01
N GLY A 28 20.41 29.29 -26.74
CA GLY A 28 21.69 29.35 -27.47
C GLY A 28 22.90 29.24 -26.55
N ASP A 29 22.86 29.95 -25.42
CA ASP A 29 23.90 29.95 -24.39
C ASP A 29 24.20 28.54 -23.88
N TYR A 30 23.18 27.69 -23.72
CA TYR A 30 23.38 26.29 -23.34
C TYR A 30 23.96 25.43 -24.47
N ILE A 31 23.52 25.65 -25.71
CA ILE A 31 24.06 24.95 -26.90
C ILE A 31 25.56 25.26 -27.05
N ASP A 32 25.96 26.49 -26.78
CA ASP A 32 27.36 26.92 -26.82
C ASP A 32 28.17 26.29 -25.69
N TYR A 33 27.59 26.17 -24.49
CA TYR A 33 28.20 25.47 -23.36
C TYR A 33 28.52 24.00 -23.67
N ILE A 34 27.60 23.23 -24.26
CA ILE A 34 27.86 21.82 -24.65
C ILE A 34 29.10 21.70 -25.55
N GLY A 35 29.33 22.71 -26.40
CA GLY A 35 30.41 22.71 -27.39
C GLY A 35 31.80 23.06 -26.85
N ARG A 36 31.95 23.41 -25.56
CA ARG A 36 33.26 23.72 -24.99
C ARG A 36 34.10 22.45 -24.81
N LYS A 37 35.39 22.55 -25.17
CA LYS A 37 36.39 21.53 -24.84
C LYS A 37 36.65 21.63 -23.34
N ASP A 38 36.71 20.51 -22.62
CA ASP A 38 36.86 20.46 -21.14
C ASP A 38 38.18 21.05 -20.59
N ALA A 39 38.97 21.73 -21.43
CA ALA A 39 40.29 22.24 -21.11
C ALA A 39 40.60 23.53 -21.90
N ILE A 40 39.80 24.59 -21.74
CA ILE A 40 40.20 25.93 -22.21
C ILE A 40 39.93 27.00 -21.14
N GLU A 41 41.02 27.65 -20.72
CA GLU A 41 41.06 28.82 -19.86
C GLU A 41 40.42 30.07 -20.50
N LYS A 42 39.69 30.82 -19.64
CA LYS A 42 39.43 32.28 -19.60
C LYS A 42 39.24 33.06 -20.91
N GLU A 43 38.00 33.56 -21.08
CA GLU A 43 37.79 35.00 -21.32
C GLU A 43 36.56 35.47 -20.53
N ARG A 44 36.76 36.43 -19.63
CA ARG A 44 35.70 37.06 -18.83
C ARG A 44 34.98 38.09 -19.68
N ASN A 45 33.68 37.88 -19.90
CA ASN A 45 32.75 38.97 -20.16
C ASN A 45 31.67 38.95 -19.07
N GLU A 46 31.50 40.06 -18.36
CA GLU A 46 30.53 40.23 -17.28
C GLU A 46 29.09 40.13 -17.81
N PHE A 47 28.42 38.98 -17.62
CA PHE A 47 26.96 38.86 -17.79
C PHE A 47 26.37 37.81 -16.83
N SER A 48 25.46 38.24 -15.96
CA SER A 48 24.85 37.49 -14.84
C SER A 48 23.88 36.34 -15.20
N SER A 49 24.19 35.56 -16.25
CA SER A 49 23.32 34.52 -16.83
C SER A 49 23.74 33.10 -16.37
N TYR A 50 22.88 32.11 -16.59
CA TYR A 50 23.10 30.65 -16.44
C TYR A 50 24.48 30.16 -16.96
N GLN A 51 25.10 30.91 -17.88
CA GLN A 51 26.48 30.75 -18.35
C GLN A 51 27.57 30.82 -17.27
N ASP A 52 27.46 31.72 -16.29
CA ASP A 52 28.45 31.88 -15.21
C ASP A 52 28.46 30.67 -14.27
N TYR A 53 27.28 30.08 -14.05
CA TYR A 53 27.13 28.92 -13.17
C TYR A 53 27.69 27.65 -13.82
N MET A 54 27.36 27.37 -15.08
CA MET A 54 27.80 26.16 -15.78
C MET A 54 29.24 26.24 -16.30
N GLY A 55 29.79 27.45 -16.46
CA GLY A 55 30.97 27.70 -17.28
C GLY A 55 32.33 27.68 -16.57
N ASN A 56 32.41 27.35 -15.29
CA ASN A 56 33.67 27.33 -14.54
C ASN A 56 34.28 25.92 -14.52
N GLU A 57 35.15 25.62 -15.49
CA GLU A 57 35.72 24.28 -15.73
C GLU A 57 36.58 23.75 -14.55
N GLU A 58 37.14 24.63 -13.70
CA GLU A 58 37.85 24.20 -12.47
C GLU A 58 36.90 23.69 -11.36
N LYS A 59 35.59 23.94 -11.51
CA LYS A 59 34.59 23.89 -10.41
C LYS A 59 33.29 23.18 -10.79
N THR A 60 33.31 22.47 -11.91
CA THR A 60 32.18 21.71 -12.44
C THR A 60 32.67 20.37 -12.96
N SER A 61 31.88 19.30 -12.80
CA SER A 61 32.21 18.01 -13.39
C SER A 61 32.05 18.10 -14.91
N SER A 62 32.68 17.19 -15.65
CA SER A 62 32.31 16.95 -17.04
C SER A 62 30.81 16.65 -17.16
N LEU A 63 30.23 16.97 -18.32
CA LEU A 63 28.87 16.59 -18.64
C LEU A 63 28.68 15.07 -18.48
N PHE A 64 27.54 14.68 -17.92
CA PHE A 64 27.09 13.30 -17.87
C PHE A 64 25.65 13.19 -18.36
N THR A 65 25.27 12.01 -18.83
CA THR A 65 23.95 11.72 -19.39
C THR A 65 23.34 10.50 -18.69
N LYS A 66 22.23 10.00 -19.23
CA LYS A 66 21.62 8.76 -18.77
C LYS A 66 22.55 7.55 -18.96
N GLU A 67 23.41 7.57 -19.97
CA GLU A 67 24.26 6.43 -20.35
C GLU A 67 25.76 6.66 -20.08
N GLU A 68 26.25 7.90 -20.10
CA GLU A 68 27.67 8.22 -19.97
C GLU A 68 27.98 8.97 -18.66
N ASP A 69 29.01 8.55 -17.92
CA ASP A 69 29.54 9.27 -16.74
C ASP A 69 30.36 10.50 -17.10
N VAL A 70 30.93 10.49 -18.30
CA VAL A 70 31.66 11.59 -18.94
C VAL A 70 31.30 11.55 -20.41
N VAL A 71 30.66 12.61 -20.91
CA VAL A 71 30.23 12.67 -22.31
C VAL A 71 31.45 12.87 -23.22
N SER A 72 31.63 11.95 -24.17
CA SER A 72 32.68 12.03 -25.19
C SER A 72 32.50 13.24 -26.12
N LEU A 73 33.55 13.63 -26.87
CA LEU A 73 33.44 14.72 -27.84
C LEU A 73 32.35 14.47 -28.88
N ASP A 74 32.22 13.23 -29.36
CA ASP A 74 31.14 12.83 -30.27
C ASP A 74 29.76 12.91 -29.58
N GLY A 75 29.67 12.46 -28.32
CA GLY A 75 28.48 12.62 -27.49
C GLY A 75 28.06 14.09 -27.32
N LYS A 76 29.02 15.01 -27.10
CA LYS A 76 28.78 16.46 -27.03
C LYS A 76 28.22 16.99 -28.35
N ASN A 77 28.79 16.59 -29.48
CA ASN A 77 28.27 16.96 -30.80
C ASN A 77 26.83 16.45 -31.01
N ARG A 78 26.54 15.21 -30.64
CA ARG A 78 25.18 14.63 -30.70
C ARG A 78 24.19 15.39 -29.83
N LEU A 79 24.56 15.71 -28.59
CA LEU A 79 23.74 16.54 -27.70
C LEU A 79 23.51 17.92 -28.31
N LYS A 80 24.55 18.59 -28.81
CA LYS A 80 24.47 19.91 -29.43
C LYS A 80 23.46 19.92 -30.59
N GLU A 81 23.55 18.96 -31.50
CA GLU A 81 22.64 18.84 -32.63
C GLU A 81 21.20 18.53 -32.21
N ALA A 82 21.01 17.71 -31.17
CA ALA A 82 19.68 17.42 -30.66
C ALA A 82 19.03 18.62 -29.95
N PHE A 83 19.80 19.43 -29.22
CA PHE A 83 19.32 20.69 -28.63
C PHE A 83 19.03 21.75 -29.71
N LYS A 84 19.88 21.89 -30.73
CA LYS A 84 19.56 22.75 -31.91
C LYS A 84 18.27 22.32 -32.60
N LYS A 85 18.08 21.01 -32.80
CA LYS A 85 16.85 20.45 -33.38
C LYS A 85 15.63 20.78 -32.51
N ALA A 86 15.75 20.64 -31.19
CA ALA A 86 14.70 21.02 -30.25
C ALA A 86 14.36 22.50 -30.35
N GLN A 87 15.36 23.38 -30.42
CA GLN A 87 15.19 24.83 -30.59
C GLN A 87 14.45 25.16 -31.89
N LYS A 88 14.88 24.57 -33.03
CA LYS A 88 14.23 24.73 -34.34
C LYS A 88 12.77 24.25 -34.31
N ASN A 89 12.50 23.17 -33.58
CA ASN A 89 11.17 22.58 -33.45
C ASN A 89 10.29 23.27 -32.40
N LYS A 90 10.73 24.42 -31.87
CA LYS A 90 10.01 25.20 -30.86
C LYS A 90 9.76 24.45 -29.53
N SER A 91 10.66 23.53 -29.17
CA SER A 91 10.57 22.76 -27.93
C SER A 91 10.84 23.63 -26.70
N VAL A 92 10.44 23.12 -25.54
CA VAL A 92 10.81 23.66 -24.23
C VAL A 92 12.21 23.16 -23.85
N LEU A 93 13.03 24.05 -23.31
CA LEU A 93 14.23 23.72 -22.53
C LEU A 93 13.85 23.70 -21.05
N TRP A 94 13.99 22.55 -20.41
CA TRP A 94 13.87 22.45 -18.96
C TRP A 94 15.25 22.57 -18.32
N GLN A 95 15.33 23.40 -17.28
CA GLN A 95 16.53 23.62 -16.47
C GLN A 95 16.19 23.29 -15.02
N ASP A 96 16.62 22.11 -14.58
CA ASP A 96 16.45 21.70 -13.19
C ASP A 96 17.73 21.86 -12.40
N VAL A 97 17.58 22.13 -11.12
CA VAL A 97 18.67 22.15 -10.15
C VAL A 97 18.29 21.24 -9.00
N ILE A 98 19.10 20.21 -8.77
CA ILE A 98 19.05 19.37 -7.58
C ILE A 98 20.15 19.87 -6.65
N SER A 99 19.78 20.62 -5.61
CA SER A 99 20.72 21.19 -4.65
C SER A 99 20.66 20.42 -3.33
N PHE A 100 21.82 20.24 -2.72
CA PHE A 100 22.00 19.45 -1.51
C PHE A 100 22.58 20.30 -0.39
N ASN A 101 22.10 20.13 0.83
CA ASN A 101 22.80 20.65 1.99
C ASN A 101 24.11 19.86 2.18
N ASN A 102 25.24 20.56 2.27
CA ASN A 102 26.57 19.93 2.33
C ASN A 102 26.75 19.08 3.60
N GLU A 103 26.28 19.53 4.77
CA GLU A 103 26.34 18.76 6.02
C GLU A 103 25.50 17.48 5.93
N TRP A 104 24.36 17.57 5.24
CA TRP A 104 23.50 16.41 5.01
C TRP A 104 24.16 15.39 4.07
N LEU A 105 24.85 15.83 3.00
CA LEU A 105 25.64 14.92 2.16
C LEU A 105 26.78 14.26 2.95
N GLU A 106 27.44 15.01 3.83
CA GLU A 106 28.53 14.51 4.67
C GLU A 106 28.04 13.48 5.69
N LYS A 107 26.90 13.74 6.32
CA LYS A 107 26.24 12.78 7.21
C LYS A 107 25.91 11.44 6.54
N HIS A 108 25.62 11.46 5.23
CA HIS A 108 25.36 10.25 4.44
C HIS A 108 26.58 9.74 3.68
N GLY A 109 27.77 10.25 3.98
CA GLY A 109 29.05 9.75 3.44
C GLY A 109 29.27 10.04 1.95
N ILE A 110 28.52 10.96 1.36
CA ILE A 110 28.67 11.33 -0.06
C ILE A 110 29.70 12.44 -0.24
N TYR A 111 29.90 13.28 0.77
CA TYR A 111 30.81 14.41 0.72
C TYR A 111 31.69 14.45 1.98
N ASP A 112 32.95 14.85 1.82
CA ASP A 112 33.86 15.11 2.95
C ASP A 112 34.26 16.58 2.91
N SER A 113 33.83 17.34 3.91
CA SER A 113 34.07 18.78 3.99
C SER A 113 35.53 19.14 4.26
N LYS A 114 36.32 18.21 4.84
CA LYS A 114 37.73 18.40 5.18
C LYS A 114 38.63 18.17 3.98
N THR A 115 38.39 17.09 3.24
CA THR A 115 39.17 16.75 2.04
C THR A 115 38.61 17.39 0.76
N LYS A 116 37.40 17.96 0.83
CA LYS A 116 36.64 18.48 -0.32
C LYS A 116 36.35 17.40 -1.38
N THR A 117 36.29 16.14 -0.95
CA THR A 117 36.05 15.00 -1.84
C THR A 117 34.56 14.70 -1.94
N LEU A 118 34.06 14.49 -3.16
CA LEU A 118 32.68 14.13 -3.44
C LEU A 118 32.59 12.78 -4.13
N ASP A 119 31.68 11.91 -3.70
CA ASP A 119 31.31 10.71 -4.44
C ASP A 119 30.43 11.08 -5.64
N GLU A 120 31.09 11.52 -6.72
CA GLU A 120 30.43 11.89 -7.97
C GLU A 120 29.67 10.72 -8.59
N ALA A 121 30.22 9.51 -8.51
CA ALA A 121 29.60 8.33 -9.09
C ALA A 121 28.21 8.09 -8.46
N LYS A 122 28.12 8.23 -7.13
CA LYS A 122 26.86 8.17 -6.41
C LYS A 122 25.89 9.27 -6.83
N LEU A 123 26.33 10.53 -6.94
CA LEU A 123 25.43 11.62 -7.35
C LEU A 123 24.96 11.51 -8.80
N LYS A 124 25.80 11.01 -9.71
CA LYS A 124 25.42 10.72 -11.11
C LYS A 124 24.35 9.63 -11.15
N ASP A 125 24.53 8.53 -10.43
CA ASP A 125 23.53 7.44 -10.32
C ASP A 125 22.21 7.93 -9.69
N VAL A 126 22.28 8.69 -8.60
CA VAL A 126 21.10 9.30 -7.96
C VAL A 126 20.36 10.22 -8.92
N THR A 127 21.08 11.04 -9.68
CA THR A 127 20.50 11.95 -10.69
C THR A 127 19.81 11.16 -11.80
N ARG A 128 20.45 10.11 -12.34
CA ARG A 128 19.85 9.25 -13.37
C ARG A 128 18.55 8.61 -12.89
N LYS A 129 18.57 8.04 -11.68
CA LYS A 129 17.38 7.44 -11.04
C LYS A 129 16.26 8.46 -10.85
N ALA A 130 16.60 9.69 -10.45
CA ALA A 130 15.64 10.77 -10.27
C ALA A 130 15.03 11.24 -11.61
N MET A 131 15.87 11.39 -12.64
CA MET A 131 15.44 11.77 -13.99
C MET A 131 14.57 10.70 -14.64
N ASP A 132 14.87 9.41 -14.44
CA ASP A 132 14.02 8.30 -14.92
C ASP A 132 12.60 8.37 -14.33
N VAL A 133 12.49 8.64 -13.02
CA VAL A 133 11.19 8.82 -12.35
C VAL A 133 10.46 10.06 -12.87
N MET A 134 11.16 11.21 -12.96
CA MET A 134 10.58 12.47 -13.44
C MET A 134 10.05 12.34 -14.88
N THR A 135 10.88 11.85 -15.78
CA THR A 135 10.54 11.71 -17.20
C THR A 135 9.43 10.68 -17.41
N THR A 136 9.40 9.57 -16.65
CA THR A 136 8.28 8.62 -16.68
C THR A 136 6.96 9.27 -16.26
N LYS A 137 6.95 10.05 -15.17
CA LYS A 137 5.73 10.74 -14.68
C LYS A 137 5.25 11.84 -15.63
N GLU A 138 6.17 12.49 -16.33
CA GLU A 138 5.86 13.51 -17.35
C GLU A 138 5.60 12.94 -18.75
N ARG A 139 5.77 11.62 -18.95
CA ARG A 139 5.68 10.91 -20.25
C ARG A 139 6.69 11.44 -21.27
N LEU A 140 7.92 11.62 -20.81
CA LEU A 140 9.05 12.14 -21.56
C LEU A 140 10.21 11.14 -21.66
N ARG A 141 10.08 9.96 -21.04
CA ARG A 141 11.17 8.98 -20.90
C ARG A 141 11.79 8.57 -22.23
N ASP A 142 10.95 8.44 -23.25
CA ASP A 142 11.33 7.91 -24.56
C ASP A 142 11.53 9.01 -25.62
N THR A 143 11.16 10.26 -25.31
CA THR A 143 11.19 11.40 -26.25
C THR A 143 12.18 12.48 -25.86
N ALA A 144 12.49 12.60 -24.56
CA ALA A 144 13.40 13.62 -24.06
C ALA A 144 14.83 13.10 -23.96
N ILE A 145 15.76 14.01 -24.21
CA ILE A 145 17.17 13.84 -23.91
C ILE A 145 17.58 14.85 -22.85
N TRP A 146 18.59 14.51 -22.05
CA TRP A 146 19.12 15.40 -21.05
C TRP A 146 20.61 15.21 -20.85
N SER A 147 21.24 16.26 -20.35
CA SER A 147 22.62 16.27 -19.89
C SER A 147 22.70 17.05 -18.58
N ALA A 148 23.65 16.68 -17.74
CA ALA A 148 23.81 17.25 -16.41
C ALA A 148 25.27 17.48 -16.05
N ALA A 149 25.51 18.37 -15.10
CA ALA A 149 26.82 18.65 -14.52
C ALA A 149 26.70 18.88 -13.01
N ILE A 150 27.70 18.43 -12.25
CA ILE A 150 27.81 18.65 -10.81
C ILE A 150 28.64 19.91 -10.58
N HIS A 151 28.18 20.81 -9.71
CA HIS A 151 28.87 22.05 -9.36
C HIS A 151 29.29 22.01 -7.89
N TYR A 152 30.56 22.32 -7.61
CA TYR A 152 31.15 22.22 -6.28
C TYR A 152 31.28 23.58 -5.56
N ASN A 153 31.30 24.70 -6.31
CA ASN A 153 31.76 26.00 -5.80
C ASN A 153 30.65 27.05 -5.63
N THR A 154 29.51 26.64 -5.09
CA THR A 154 28.50 27.57 -4.55
C THR A 154 28.24 27.24 -3.10
N ASP A 155 27.40 28.00 -2.40
CA ASP A 155 27.02 27.73 -1.00
C ASP A 155 26.66 26.26 -0.75
N ASN A 156 26.15 25.55 -1.77
CA ASN A 156 25.78 24.14 -1.71
C ASN A 156 26.19 23.37 -2.97
N ILE A 157 26.60 22.11 -2.83
CA ILE A 157 26.78 21.20 -3.96
C ILE A 157 25.43 21.01 -4.66
N HIS A 158 25.43 21.05 -5.99
CA HIS A 158 24.21 20.90 -6.77
C HIS A 158 24.48 20.32 -8.16
N VAL A 159 23.43 19.76 -8.75
CA VAL A 159 23.42 19.21 -10.10
C VAL A 159 22.49 20.03 -10.95
N HIS A 160 23.02 20.62 -12.03
CA HIS A 160 22.20 21.19 -13.09
C HIS A 160 21.83 20.10 -14.08
N VAL A 161 20.57 20.06 -14.47
CA VAL A 161 20.07 19.17 -15.52
C VAL A 161 19.36 20.01 -16.58
N ALA A 162 19.83 19.90 -17.82
CA ALA A 162 19.17 20.49 -18.96
C ALA A 162 18.50 19.37 -19.78
N MET A 163 17.24 19.56 -20.13
CA MET A 163 16.45 18.55 -20.85
C MET A 163 15.62 19.20 -21.95
N VAL A 164 15.49 18.50 -23.08
CA VAL A 164 14.64 18.90 -24.22
C VAL A 164 13.98 17.67 -24.84
N GLU A 165 12.87 17.87 -25.56
CA GLU A 165 12.40 16.90 -26.55
C GLU A 165 12.91 17.37 -27.93
N PRO A 166 13.80 16.62 -28.61
CA PRO A 166 14.28 17.01 -29.95
C PRO A 166 13.13 17.17 -30.95
N VAL A 167 12.06 16.39 -30.78
CA VAL A 167 10.78 16.55 -31.49
C VAL A 167 9.68 16.61 -30.42
N PRO A 168 9.10 17.79 -30.14
CA PRO A 168 8.23 17.97 -28.99
C PRO A 168 6.85 17.31 -29.18
N SER A 169 6.39 16.62 -28.14
CA SER A 169 5.16 15.83 -28.20
C SER A 169 3.90 16.69 -28.33
N ALA A 170 3.07 16.42 -29.35
CA ALA A 170 1.80 17.12 -29.59
C ALA A 170 0.81 17.04 -28.40
N GLY A 171 0.84 15.92 -27.67
CA GLY A 171 -0.01 15.71 -26.48
C GLY A 171 0.32 16.63 -25.29
N ARG A 172 1.35 17.47 -25.38
CA ARG A 172 1.71 18.48 -24.37
C ARG A 172 1.37 19.91 -24.79
N ILE A 173 0.69 20.10 -25.91
CA ILE A 173 0.22 21.43 -26.36
C ILE A 173 -0.92 21.90 -25.44
N ILE A 174 -0.83 23.14 -25.00
CA ILE A 174 -1.85 23.79 -24.17
C ILE A 174 -3.08 24.09 -25.03
N SER A 175 -4.25 23.60 -24.60
CA SER A 175 -5.49 23.68 -25.39
C SER A 175 -6.29 24.96 -25.18
N LYS A 176 -6.10 25.67 -24.05
CA LYS A 176 -6.90 26.85 -23.65
C LYS A 176 -6.07 27.90 -22.92
N GLY A 177 -6.57 29.13 -22.90
CA GLY A 177 -5.98 30.27 -22.17
C GLY A 177 -4.90 31.01 -22.96
N ARG A 178 -4.21 31.95 -22.27
CA ARG A 178 -3.20 32.84 -22.86
C ARG A 178 -2.05 32.12 -23.58
N PHE A 179 -1.72 30.90 -23.17
CA PHE A 179 -0.62 30.10 -23.71
C PHE A 179 -1.09 28.99 -24.67
N LYS A 180 -2.31 29.08 -25.20
CA LYS A 180 -2.86 28.10 -26.15
C LYS A 180 -1.92 27.93 -27.35
N GLY A 181 -1.69 26.69 -27.77
CA GLY A 181 -0.80 26.36 -28.88
C GLY A 181 0.67 26.19 -28.48
N MET A 182 1.06 26.55 -27.26
CA MET A 182 2.42 26.34 -26.75
C MET A 182 2.57 24.97 -26.09
N HIS A 183 3.77 24.39 -26.13
CA HIS A 183 4.09 23.20 -25.35
C HIS A 183 4.10 23.53 -23.85
N ARG A 184 3.54 22.65 -23.03
CA ARG A 184 3.50 22.83 -21.58
C ARG A 184 4.89 22.67 -20.96
N GLY A 185 5.52 23.79 -20.60
CA GLY A 185 6.81 23.78 -19.91
C GLY A 185 6.72 23.45 -18.41
N LYS A 186 5.74 24.01 -17.69
CA LYS A 186 5.60 23.78 -16.25
C LYS A 186 5.30 22.31 -15.93
N ARG A 187 6.14 21.69 -15.10
CA ARG A 187 5.98 20.31 -14.64
C ARG A 187 4.92 20.19 -13.57
N LYS A 188 4.35 18.98 -13.42
CA LYS A 188 3.40 18.70 -12.34
C LYS A 188 4.16 18.64 -11.01
N GLN A 189 3.61 19.23 -9.95
CA GLN A 189 4.22 19.16 -8.62
C GLN A 189 4.43 17.70 -8.17
N LYS A 190 3.47 16.81 -8.45
CA LYS A 190 3.59 15.36 -8.18
C LYS A 190 4.81 14.70 -8.86
N SER A 191 5.27 15.22 -10.00
CA SER A 191 6.47 14.72 -10.70
C SER A 191 7.74 15.21 -10.02
N ILE A 192 7.78 16.49 -9.61
CA ILE A 192 8.88 17.08 -8.82
C ILE A 192 9.01 16.37 -7.47
N ASP A 193 7.89 16.12 -6.81
CA ASP A 193 7.83 15.40 -5.54
C ASP A 193 8.35 13.96 -5.65
N ALA A 194 7.97 13.26 -6.72
CA ALA A 194 8.45 11.91 -6.99
C ALA A 194 9.97 11.89 -7.28
N MET A 195 10.46 12.88 -8.03
CA MET A 195 11.88 13.08 -8.29
C MET A 195 12.65 13.33 -6.98
N LYS A 196 12.19 14.27 -6.14
CA LYS A 196 12.78 14.57 -4.82
C LYS A 196 12.78 13.33 -3.92
N SER A 197 11.68 12.60 -3.89
CA SER A 197 11.58 11.37 -3.12
C SER A 197 12.58 10.30 -3.59
N LYS A 198 12.79 10.18 -4.91
CA LYS A 198 13.79 9.25 -5.44
C LYS A 198 15.21 9.67 -5.08
N VAL A 199 15.53 10.96 -5.10
CA VAL A 199 16.84 11.48 -4.66
C VAL A 199 17.09 11.12 -3.21
N VAL A 200 16.18 11.52 -2.30
CA VAL A 200 16.30 11.29 -0.86
C VAL A 200 16.48 9.80 -0.54
N ASN A 201 15.62 8.94 -1.10
CA ASN A 201 15.67 7.51 -0.81
C ASN A 201 16.91 6.81 -1.39
N SER A 202 17.49 7.33 -2.48
CA SER A 202 18.69 6.73 -3.09
C SER A 202 19.97 7.13 -2.37
N ILE A 203 19.96 8.26 -1.66
CA ILE A 203 21.07 8.72 -0.81
C ILE A 203 21.01 8.04 0.56
N MET A 204 19.86 8.08 1.23
CA MET A 204 19.75 7.62 2.62
C MET A 204 19.68 6.09 2.81
N ASP A 205 19.28 5.34 1.78
CA ASP A 205 18.97 3.89 1.80
C ASP A 205 18.55 3.33 3.17
N ARG A 206 17.28 3.53 3.52
CA ARG A 206 16.68 3.09 4.80
C ARG A 206 16.02 1.71 4.74
N SER A 207 16.43 0.89 3.78
CA SER A 207 15.77 -0.38 3.48
C SER A 207 15.82 -1.36 4.67
N GLU A 208 16.93 -1.41 5.40
CA GLU A 208 17.09 -2.25 6.59
C GLU A 208 16.26 -1.76 7.78
N GLU A 209 16.16 -0.45 8.01
CA GLU A 209 15.30 0.09 9.06
C GLU A 209 13.83 -0.16 8.78
N TYR A 210 13.41 -0.05 7.53
CA TYR A 210 12.05 -0.41 7.12
C TYR A 210 11.76 -1.90 7.30
N LYS A 211 12.75 -2.78 7.08
CA LYS A 211 12.60 -4.21 7.43
C LYS A 211 12.41 -4.40 8.93
N LYS A 212 13.19 -3.72 9.78
CA LYS A 212 13.03 -3.78 11.25
C LYS A 212 11.65 -3.30 11.70
N ILE A 213 11.15 -2.18 11.17
CA ILE A 213 9.79 -1.68 11.46
C ILE A 213 8.73 -2.70 11.05
N ASN A 214 8.84 -3.26 9.84
CA ASN A 214 7.88 -4.25 9.35
C ASN A 214 7.94 -5.56 10.16
N ASP A 215 9.12 -5.96 10.65
CA ASP A 215 9.31 -7.12 11.52
C ASP A 215 8.63 -6.93 12.88
N LEU A 216 8.80 -5.76 13.51
CA LEU A 216 8.10 -5.40 14.75
C LEU A 216 6.58 -5.55 14.57
N ILE A 217 6.04 -4.94 13.51
CA ILE A 217 4.61 -4.99 13.22
C ILE A 217 4.15 -6.43 12.96
N ARG A 218 4.74 -7.11 11.98
CA ARG A 218 4.20 -8.39 11.46
C ARG A 218 4.55 -9.57 12.36
N ASN A 219 5.80 -9.67 12.78
CA ASN A 219 6.32 -10.87 13.43
C ASN A 219 6.29 -10.77 14.95
N LYS A 220 6.66 -9.62 15.53
CA LYS A 220 6.71 -9.48 16.99
C LYS A 220 5.34 -9.20 17.62
N ILE A 221 4.50 -8.36 17.00
CA ILE A 221 3.21 -7.94 17.57
C ILE A 221 2.03 -8.72 16.98
N VAL A 222 1.91 -8.77 15.64
CA VAL A 222 0.72 -9.36 14.99
C VAL A 222 0.74 -10.89 15.02
N LYS A 223 1.88 -11.53 14.72
CA LYS A 223 1.94 -13.00 14.60
C LYS A 223 1.64 -13.70 15.93
N SER A 224 2.07 -13.15 17.06
CA SER A 224 1.80 -13.66 18.42
C SER A 224 0.31 -13.60 18.79
N LYS A 225 -0.50 -12.77 18.11
CA LYS A 225 -1.94 -12.66 18.40
C LYS A 225 -2.68 -13.98 18.22
N LYS A 226 -2.19 -14.87 17.37
CA LYS A 226 -2.77 -16.21 17.15
C LYS A 226 -2.68 -17.09 18.42
N ASP A 227 -1.69 -16.85 19.27
CA ASP A 227 -1.41 -17.63 20.47
C ASP A 227 -2.19 -17.08 21.69
N VAL A 228 -2.89 -15.94 21.54
CA VAL A 228 -3.69 -15.30 22.57
C VAL A 228 -5.17 -15.30 22.18
N GLN A 229 -5.97 -16.15 22.82
CA GLN A 229 -7.43 -16.14 22.68
C GLN A 229 -8.05 -15.01 23.50
N LEU A 230 -8.47 -13.92 22.85
CA LEU A 230 -9.07 -12.75 23.53
C LEU A 230 -10.45 -13.07 24.11
N SER A 231 -11.18 -13.96 23.45
CA SER A 231 -12.48 -14.48 23.88
C SER A 231 -12.46 -15.11 25.28
N GLU A 232 -11.31 -15.62 25.71
CA GLU A 232 -11.11 -16.23 27.03
C GLU A 232 -10.58 -15.25 28.08
N LYS A 233 -10.00 -14.11 27.68
CA LYS A 233 -9.37 -13.16 28.62
C LYS A 233 -10.42 -12.32 29.31
N ARG A 234 -10.51 -12.43 30.64
CA ARG A 234 -11.51 -11.73 31.50
C ARG A 234 -11.72 -10.26 31.15
N LYS A 235 -10.63 -9.50 30.95
CA LYS A 235 -10.72 -8.05 30.66
C LYS A 235 -11.24 -7.75 29.24
N MET A 236 -10.99 -8.62 28.26
CA MET A 236 -11.30 -8.38 26.84
C MET A 236 -12.59 -9.07 26.38
N LYS A 237 -13.00 -10.13 27.08
CA LYS A 237 -14.16 -10.96 26.73
C LYS A 237 -15.45 -10.16 26.56
N LYS A 238 -15.71 -9.19 27.43
CA LYS A 238 -16.94 -8.37 27.36
C LYS A 238 -17.01 -7.62 26.03
N LEU A 239 -15.95 -6.90 25.68
CA LEU A 239 -15.86 -6.13 24.44
C LEU A 239 -15.85 -7.04 23.20
N PHE A 240 -15.18 -8.19 23.28
CA PHE A 240 -15.19 -9.20 22.22
C PHE A 240 -16.61 -9.68 21.89
N VAL A 241 -17.41 -10.01 22.91
CA VAL A 241 -18.80 -10.46 22.73
C VAL A 241 -19.70 -9.33 22.24
N GLU A 242 -19.45 -8.09 22.66
CA GLU A 242 -20.19 -6.92 22.17
C GLU A 242 -20.00 -6.71 20.68
N ILE A 243 -18.75 -6.71 20.20
CA ILE A 243 -18.44 -6.60 18.77
C ILE A 243 -19.11 -7.72 17.98
N MET A 244 -19.04 -8.97 18.48
CA MET A 244 -19.67 -10.13 17.82
C MET A 244 -21.18 -9.98 17.61
N LYS A 245 -21.88 -9.20 18.46
CA LYS A 245 -23.33 -8.94 18.32
C LYS A 245 -23.64 -7.88 17.28
N GLU A 246 -22.72 -6.94 17.06
CA GLU A 246 -22.88 -5.81 16.12
C GLU A 246 -22.33 -6.11 14.72
N LEU A 247 -21.62 -7.23 14.56
CA LEU A 247 -21.13 -7.71 13.27
C LEU A 247 -22.30 -8.23 12.39
N PRO A 248 -22.22 -8.02 11.07
CA PRO A 248 -23.25 -8.49 10.13
C PRO A 248 -23.31 -10.01 10.08
N GLU A 249 -24.46 -10.57 9.70
CA GLU A 249 -24.63 -12.03 9.57
C GLU A 249 -23.65 -12.65 8.56
N ASP A 250 -23.35 -11.93 7.48
CA ASP A 250 -22.40 -12.37 6.46
C ASP A 250 -20.95 -12.24 6.93
N LYS A 251 -20.40 -13.38 7.38
CA LYS A 251 -19.01 -13.53 7.82
C LYS A 251 -17.97 -13.18 6.76
N LYS A 252 -18.32 -13.11 5.47
CA LYS A 252 -17.38 -12.68 4.41
C LYS A 252 -16.98 -11.21 4.57
N GLN A 253 -17.88 -10.40 5.14
CA GLN A 253 -17.71 -8.97 5.36
C GLN A 253 -16.88 -8.64 6.60
N TRP A 254 -16.56 -9.63 7.43
CA TRP A 254 -15.75 -9.45 8.64
C TRP A 254 -14.27 -9.30 8.23
N GLN A 255 -13.94 -8.13 7.71
CA GLN A 255 -12.60 -7.69 7.33
C GLN A 255 -12.45 -6.25 7.77
N TYR A 256 -11.32 -5.91 8.36
CA TYR A 256 -11.14 -4.63 9.07
C TYR A 256 -11.51 -3.40 8.23
N ASN A 257 -11.10 -3.38 6.96
CA ASN A 257 -11.34 -2.27 6.03
C ASN A 257 -12.68 -2.35 5.28
N TYR A 258 -13.56 -3.30 5.60
CA TYR A 258 -14.86 -3.42 4.95
C TYR A 258 -15.83 -2.36 5.50
N ASN A 259 -16.61 -1.72 4.61
CA ASN A 259 -17.48 -0.61 5.00
C ASN A 259 -18.63 -1.03 5.92
N SER A 260 -19.15 -2.26 5.79
CA SER A 260 -20.29 -2.72 6.61
C SER A 260 -19.95 -2.94 8.09
N ILE A 261 -18.68 -2.87 8.47
CA ILE A 261 -18.24 -2.98 9.86
C ILE A 261 -17.57 -1.68 10.36
N SER A 262 -17.71 -0.57 9.62
CA SER A 262 -17.06 0.69 9.99
C SER A 262 -17.49 1.18 11.37
N HIS A 263 -18.75 0.96 11.77
CA HIS A 263 -19.29 1.36 13.07
C HIS A 263 -18.71 0.59 14.26
N VAL A 264 -18.13 -0.60 14.04
CA VAL A 264 -17.47 -1.38 15.10
C VAL A 264 -15.94 -1.25 15.09
N ARG A 265 -15.36 -0.51 14.13
CA ARG A 265 -13.91 -0.44 13.94
C ARG A 265 -13.20 0.10 15.18
N ASP A 266 -13.73 1.16 15.78
CA ASP A 266 -13.16 1.76 17.01
C ASP A 266 -13.15 0.76 18.19
N LYS A 267 -14.16 -0.12 18.28
CA LYS A 267 -14.20 -1.18 19.31
C LYS A 267 -13.14 -2.27 19.04
N ILE A 268 -12.90 -2.59 17.78
CA ILE A 268 -11.84 -3.52 17.36
C ILE A 268 -10.45 -2.93 17.66
N ASP A 269 -10.27 -1.63 17.44
CA ASP A 269 -9.04 -0.93 17.77
C ASP A 269 -8.81 -0.89 19.28
N GLN A 270 -9.87 -0.64 20.06
CA GLN A 270 -9.81 -0.74 21.52
C GLN A 270 -9.39 -2.14 22.00
N LEU A 271 -9.89 -3.23 21.38
CA LEU A 271 -9.40 -4.58 21.68
C LEU A 271 -7.93 -4.76 21.33
N SER A 272 -7.49 -4.18 20.20
CA SER A 272 -6.11 -4.21 19.76
C SER A 272 -5.19 -3.46 20.74
N ASP A 273 -5.63 -2.31 21.27
CA ASP A 273 -4.94 -1.55 22.30
C ASP A 273 -4.78 -2.34 23.60
N MET A 274 -5.87 -2.96 24.08
CA MET A 274 -5.82 -3.79 25.28
C MET A 274 -4.83 -4.95 25.11
N TYR A 275 -4.78 -5.55 23.92
CA TYR A 275 -3.85 -6.61 23.58
C TYR A 275 -2.40 -6.11 23.58
N ILE A 276 -2.14 -4.99 22.89
CA ILE A 276 -0.81 -4.38 22.84
C ILE A 276 -0.33 -4.02 24.24
N GLU A 277 -1.14 -3.31 25.03
CA GLU A 277 -0.75 -2.84 26.36
C GLU A 277 -0.44 -4.01 27.31
N LYS A 278 -1.15 -5.14 27.16
CA LYS A 278 -0.96 -6.29 28.05
C LYS A 278 0.22 -7.18 27.66
N TYR A 279 0.47 -7.37 26.37
CA TYR A 279 1.39 -8.39 25.87
C TYR A 279 2.59 -7.86 25.09
N HIS A 280 2.48 -6.67 24.49
CA HIS A 280 3.45 -6.12 23.55
C HIS A 280 3.78 -4.65 23.79
N LYS A 281 3.67 -4.18 25.04
CA LYS A 281 3.90 -2.79 25.42
C LYS A 281 5.31 -2.32 25.04
N LYS A 282 6.30 -3.19 25.23
CA LYS A 282 7.71 -2.87 24.93
C LYS A 282 7.94 -2.75 23.42
N GLU A 283 7.45 -3.70 22.64
CA GLU A 283 7.57 -3.72 21.18
C GLU A 283 6.83 -2.55 20.53
N PHE A 284 5.67 -2.18 21.07
CA PHE A 284 4.93 -1.02 20.57
C PHE A 284 5.62 0.30 20.93
N LYS A 285 6.25 0.40 22.10
CA LYS A 285 7.11 1.54 22.44
C LYS A 285 8.30 1.63 21.48
N GLU A 286 8.99 0.52 21.24
CA GLU A 286 10.10 0.44 20.28
C GLU A 286 9.66 0.85 18.87
N LEU A 287 8.47 0.40 18.42
CA LEU A 287 7.89 0.81 17.15
C LEU A 287 7.69 2.33 17.09
N LYS A 288 7.09 2.94 18.12
CA LYS A 288 6.85 4.39 18.17
C LYS A 288 8.16 5.17 18.12
N GLU A 289 9.17 4.77 18.90
CA GLU A 289 10.49 5.40 18.91
C GLU A 289 11.16 5.35 17.53
N LYS A 290 11.12 4.19 16.87
CA LYS A 290 11.65 4.04 15.51
C LYS A 290 10.90 4.89 14.49
N LEU A 291 9.57 4.96 14.59
CA LEU A 291 8.78 5.81 13.69
C LEU A 291 9.11 7.29 13.91
N GLU A 292 9.28 7.73 15.16
CA GLU A 292 9.68 9.11 15.48
C GLU A 292 11.08 9.44 14.93
N GLU A 293 12.03 8.52 15.08
CA GLU A 293 13.36 8.64 14.50
C GLU A 293 13.31 8.79 12.97
N GLU A 294 12.57 7.92 12.28
CA GLU A 294 12.38 8.01 10.82
C GLU A 294 11.73 9.33 10.40
N MET A 295 10.70 9.78 11.13
CA MET A 295 10.05 11.08 10.85
C MET A 295 11.03 12.25 11.01
N LYS A 296 11.93 12.20 11.99
CA LYS A 296 12.98 13.22 12.18
C LYS A 296 13.97 13.23 11.01
N ILE A 297 14.41 12.05 10.56
CA ILE A 297 15.35 11.93 9.43
C ILE A 297 14.67 12.41 8.13
N MET A 298 13.40 12.07 7.91
CA MET A 298 12.64 12.59 6.77
C MET A 298 12.49 14.11 6.84
N LYS A 299 12.16 14.67 8.01
CA LYS A 299 12.06 16.13 8.19
C LYS A 299 13.38 16.83 7.84
N GLU A 300 14.52 16.26 8.20
CA GLU A 300 15.84 16.77 7.85
C GLU A 300 16.06 16.77 6.33
N ALA A 301 15.71 15.68 5.64
CA ALA A 301 15.89 15.55 4.20
C ALA A 301 14.95 16.44 3.38
N TYR A 302 13.66 16.50 3.74
CA TYR A 302 12.63 17.21 2.97
C TYR A 302 12.46 18.67 3.38
N GLY A 303 12.67 19.01 4.65
CA GLY A 303 12.42 20.33 5.23
C GLY A 303 11.29 20.34 6.25
N GLY A 304 11.06 21.52 6.84
CA GLY A 304 10.09 21.72 7.92
C GLY A 304 8.84 22.52 7.55
N SER A 305 8.56 22.75 6.26
CA SER A 305 7.36 23.47 5.83
C SER A 305 6.07 22.70 6.18
N GLU A 306 4.91 23.37 6.19
CA GLU A 306 3.61 22.69 6.42
C GLU A 306 3.30 21.63 5.36
N GLU A 307 3.76 21.83 4.13
CA GLU A 307 3.62 20.84 3.06
C GLU A 307 4.55 19.65 3.27
N ASP A 308 5.77 19.87 3.76
CA ASP A 308 6.73 18.81 4.08
C ASP A 308 6.32 18.02 5.33
N LYS A 309 5.72 18.69 6.32
CA LYS A 309 5.13 18.06 7.52
C LYS A 309 4.21 16.90 7.16
N LYS A 310 3.32 17.12 6.20
CA LYS A 310 2.37 16.09 5.75
C LYS A 310 3.09 14.85 5.25
N ARG A 311 4.27 14.97 4.62
CA ARG A 311 5.00 13.83 4.04
C ARG A 311 5.52 12.87 5.10
N TYR A 312 6.14 13.40 6.16
CA TYR A 312 6.72 12.55 7.20
C TYR A 312 5.70 12.14 8.27
N SER A 313 4.74 12.99 8.63
CA SER A 313 3.65 12.59 9.54
C SER A 313 2.84 11.43 8.97
N GLN A 314 2.52 11.50 7.67
CA GLN A 314 1.77 10.44 6.99
C GLN A 314 2.52 9.09 7.00
N PHE A 315 3.86 9.09 7.01
CA PHE A 315 4.63 7.85 7.11
C PHE A 315 4.37 7.14 8.44
N GLY A 316 4.49 7.86 9.56
CA GLY A 316 4.20 7.33 10.90
C GLY A 316 2.77 6.79 10.99
N ASP A 317 1.80 7.61 10.58
CA ASP A 317 0.37 7.25 10.60
C ASP A 317 0.09 6.01 9.75
N THR A 318 0.68 5.92 8.55
CA THR A 318 0.49 4.77 7.66
C THR A 318 1.00 3.47 8.28
N LYS A 319 2.12 3.51 9.01
CA LYS A 319 2.69 2.33 9.68
C LYS A 319 1.86 1.91 10.89
N VAL A 320 1.38 2.87 11.68
CA VAL A 320 0.46 2.59 12.78
C VAL A 320 -0.86 2.01 12.24
N ASN A 321 -1.41 2.59 11.17
CA ASN A 321 -2.62 2.08 10.52
C ASN A 321 -2.44 0.65 9.94
N ASP A 322 -1.26 0.32 9.40
CA ASP A 322 -0.95 -1.06 8.97
C ASP A 322 -0.94 -2.03 10.16
N LEU A 323 -0.43 -1.62 11.32
CA LEU A 323 -0.48 -2.43 12.55
C LEU A 323 -1.94 -2.71 12.97
N TYR A 324 -2.77 -1.67 13.11
CA TYR A 324 -4.18 -1.85 13.52
C TYR A 324 -4.98 -2.63 12.48
N THR A 325 -4.76 -2.37 11.19
CA THR A 325 -5.40 -3.16 10.12
C THR A 325 -5.08 -4.64 10.24
N ARG A 326 -3.82 -4.99 10.53
CA ARG A 326 -3.40 -6.39 10.67
C ARG A 326 -3.93 -7.01 11.96
N LEU A 327 -3.86 -6.30 13.09
CA LEU A 327 -4.40 -6.78 14.37
C LEU A 327 -5.91 -6.95 14.31
N GLY A 328 -6.64 -5.96 13.78
CA GLY A 328 -8.08 -6.04 13.60
C GLY A 328 -8.49 -7.24 12.74
N ASN A 329 -7.77 -7.52 11.65
CA ASN A 329 -8.01 -8.73 10.87
C ASN A 329 -7.68 -10.03 11.64
N ALA A 330 -6.65 -10.02 12.50
CA ALA A 330 -6.35 -11.17 13.36
C ALA A 330 -7.44 -11.39 14.43
N VAL A 331 -7.99 -10.32 15.01
CA VAL A 331 -9.12 -10.37 15.94
C VAL A 331 -10.38 -10.88 15.24
N LEU A 332 -10.71 -10.33 14.07
CA LEU A 332 -11.86 -10.78 13.26
C LEU A 332 -11.72 -12.25 12.82
N LYS A 333 -10.49 -12.74 12.61
CA LYS A 333 -10.23 -14.15 12.35
C LYS A 333 -10.57 -15.04 13.56
N GLU A 334 -10.21 -14.62 14.78
CA GLU A 334 -10.63 -15.31 16.01
C GLU A 334 -12.16 -15.29 16.14
N MET A 335 -12.80 -14.15 15.91
CA MET A 335 -14.27 -14.01 15.93
C MET A 335 -14.94 -14.98 14.95
N LYS A 336 -14.43 -15.12 13.73
CA LYS A 336 -14.94 -16.10 12.75
C LYS A 336 -14.85 -17.52 13.27
N GLN A 337 -13.75 -17.86 13.94
CA GLN A 337 -13.52 -19.19 14.51
C GLN A 337 -14.53 -19.47 15.62
N VAL A 338 -14.70 -18.56 16.58
CA VAL A 338 -15.70 -18.66 17.64
C VAL A 338 -17.12 -18.79 17.06
N ALA A 339 -17.48 -17.96 16.09
CA ALA A 339 -18.79 -18.01 15.43
C ALA A 339 -19.03 -19.34 14.69
N LYS A 340 -17.97 -20.00 14.21
CA LYS A 340 -18.04 -21.31 13.54
C LYS A 340 -18.24 -22.42 14.58
N GLU A 341 -17.50 -22.37 15.69
CA GLU A 341 -17.62 -23.32 16.80
C GLU A 341 -19.01 -23.27 17.44
N GLU A 342 -19.55 -22.07 17.67
CA GLU A 342 -20.92 -21.91 18.17
C GLU A 342 -21.97 -22.49 17.23
N GLN A 343 -21.82 -22.28 15.92
CA GLN A 343 -22.72 -22.82 14.91
C GLN A 343 -22.64 -24.35 14.85
N GLN A 344 -21.44 -24.92 14.94
CA GLN A 344 -21.23 -26.36 15.01
C GLN A 344 -21.82 -26.97 16.28
N ALA A 345 -21.63 -26.33 17.44
CA ALA A 345 -22.21 -26.76 18.71
C ALA A 345 -23.76 -26.74 18.67
N LYS A 346 -24.36 -25.68 18.10
CA LYS A 346 -25.81 -25.60 17.87
C LYS A 346 -26.31 -26.72 16.95
N PHE A 347 -25.59 -27.00 15.86
CA PHE A 347 -25.93 -28.08 14.94
C PHE A 347 -25.84 -29.46 15.61
N GLN A 348 -24.78 -29.73 16.37
CA GLN A 348 -24.63 -30.99 17.12
C GLN A 348 -25.74 -31.17 18.17
N LYS A 349 -26.08 -30.11 18.92
CA LYS A 349 -27.23 -30.14 19.85
C LYS A 349 -28.54 -30.45 19.12
N ARG A 350 -28.82 -29.81 17.98
CA ARG A 350 -30.01 -30.09 17.16
C ARG A 350 -30.03 -31.54 16.66
N LYS A 351 -28.89 -32.05 16.17
CA LYS A 351 -28.74 -33.45 15.73
C LYS A 351 -29.00 -34.43 16.86
N ASN A 352 -28.51 -34.15 18.07
CA ASN A 352 -28.74 -34.96 19.26
C ASN A 352 -30.20 -34.93 19.74
N ILE A 353 -30.87 -33.77 19.68
CA ILE A 353 -32.30 -33.66 19.98
C ILE A 353 -33.13 -34.45 18.95
N PHE A 354 -32.79 -34.32 17.67
CA PHE A 354 -33.50 -35.01 16.59
C PHE A 354 -33.30 -36.53 16.64
N SER A 355 -32.10 -37.01 16.98
CA SER A 355 -31.83 -38.45 17.16
C SER A 355 -32.55 -39.01 18.39
N ARG A 356 -32.62 -38.25 19.49
CA ARG A 356 -33.39 -38.62 20.68
C ARG A 356 -34.90 -38.67 20.39
N GLY A 357 -35.42 -37.69 19.65
CA GLY A 357 -36.82 -37.67 19.19
C GLY A 357 -37.16 -38.84 18.25
N LYS A 358 -36.25 -39.24 17.36
CA LYS A 358 -36.41 -40.45 16.52
C LYS A 358 -36.48 -41.73 17.36
N ARG A 359 -35.61 -41.89 18.37
CA ARG A 359 -35.64 -43.06 19.29
C ARG A 359 -36.94 -43.13 20.10
N ILE A 360 -37.44 -42.00 20.58
CA ILE A 360 -38.71 -41.94 21.33
C ILE A 360 -39.88 -42.30 20.40
N ARG A 361 -39.93 -41.75 19.18
CA ARG A 361 -40.97 -42.09 18.19
C ARG A 361 -40.93 -43.56 17.76
N SER A 362 -39.76 -44.17 17.59
CA SER A 362 -39.67 -45.59 17.24
C SER A 362 -40.18 -46.47 18.38
N GLY A 363 -39.79 -46.18 19.63
CA GLY A 363 -40.29 -46.89 20.82
C GLY A 363 -41.81 -46.76 21.00
N PHE A 364 -42.39 -45.59 20.72
CA PHE A 364 -43.84 -45.37 20.81
C PHE A 364 -44.61 -46.08 19.67
N LYS A 365 -44.07 -46.10 18.45
CA LYS A 365 -44.62 -46.91 17.34
C LYS A 365 -44.62 -48.41 17.66
N GLN A 366 -43.55 -48.89 18.29
CA GLN A 366 -43.43 -50.30 18.67
C GLN A 366 -44.47 -50.69 19.74
N ARG A 367 -44.65 -49.86 20.77
CA ARG A 367 -45.69 -50.07 21.80
C ARG A 367 -47.11 -50.00 21.24
N THR A 368 -47.41 -49.02 20.37
CA THR A 368 -48.75 -48.89 19.77
C THR A 368 -49.09 -50.05 18.84
N ASN A 369 -48.12 -50.56 18.08
CA ASN A 369 -48.30 -51.76 17.26
C ASN A 369 -48.58 -53.01 18.12
N ILE A 370 -47.85 -53.19 19.23
CA ILE A 370 -48.08 -54.30 20.17
C ILE A 370 -49.49 -54.22 20.78
N ILE A 371 -49.91 -53.03 21.24
CA ILE A 371 -51.26 -52.84 21.80
C ILE A 371 -52.35 -53.13 20.77
N ARG A 372 -52.16 -52.73 19.51
CA ARG A 372 -53.12 -53.00 18.43
C ARG A 372 -53.19 -54.50 18.10
N SER A 373 -52.06 -55.19 18.10
CA SER A 373 -51.98 -56.65 17.91
C SER A 373 -52.71 -57.39 19.03
N LEU A 374 -52.50 -56.98 20.29
CA LEU A 374 -53.18 -57.58 21.45
C LEU A 374 -54.70 -57.35 21.42
N LYS A 375 -55.15 -56.15 21.04
CA LYS A 375 -56.59 -55.88 20.87
C LYS A 375 -57.22 -56.72 19.77
N ASN A 376 -56.55 -56.88 18.64
CA ASN A 376 -57.03 -57.74 17.55
C ASN A 376 -57.06 -59.22 17.98
N MET A 377 -56.02 -59.72 18.65
CA MET A 377 -56.03 -61.08 19.21
C MET A 377 -57.21 -61.28 20.17
N ASN A 378 -57.45 -60.32 21.08
CA ASN A 378 -58.56 -60.42 22.03
C ASN A 378 -59.93 -60.43 21.34
N TYR A 379 -60.09 -59.63 20.27
CA TYR A 379 -61.32 -59.62 19.47
C TYR A 379 -61.54 -60.97 18.75
N HIS A 380 -60.49 -61.54 18.15
CA HIS A 380 -60.58 -62.83 17.48
C HIS A 380 -60.84 -63.98 18.46
N MET A 381 -60.19 -63.99 19.62
CA MET A 381 -60.44 -65.00 20.66
C MET A 381 -61.86 -64.93 21.21
N ASN A 382 -62.40 -63.73 21.45
CA ASN A 382 -63.81 -63.60 21.87
C ASN A 382 -64.77 -64.11 20.80
N ASN A 383 -64.51 -63.80 19.52
CA ASN A 383 -65.37 -64.23 18.43
C ASN A 383 -65.32 -65.76 18.22
N GLU A 384 -64.15 -66.38 18.34
CA GLU A 384 -64.02 -67.84 18.32
C GLU A 384 -64.71 -68.50 19.52
N TYR A 385 -64.60 -67.91 20.71
CA TYR A 385 -65.28 -68.41 21.90
C TYR A 385 -66.81 -68.37 21.75
N GLU A 386 -67.38 -67.28 21.23
CA GLU A 386 -68.82 -67.18 20.98
C GLU A 386 -69.28 -68.17 19.88
N LYS A 387 -68.48 -68.36 18.82
CA LYS A 387 -68.77 -69.38 17.80
C LYS A 387 -68.76 -70.80 18.37
N TRP A 388 -67.74 -71.13 19.17
CA TRP A 388 -67.65 -72.42 19.84
C TRP A 388 -68.85 -72.67 20.76
N LYS A 389 -69.25 -71.64 21.53
CA LYS A 389 -70.44 -71.71 22.40
C LYS A 389 -71.73 -71.96 21.61
N ASN A 390 -71.90 -71.25 20.49
CA ASN A 390 -73.07 -71.43 19.61
C ASN A 390 -73.07 -72.82 18.95
N GLN A 391 -71.91 -73.32 18.51
CA GLN A 391 -71.80 -74.66 17.93
C GLN A 391 -72.13 -75.74 18.96
N ARG A 392 -71.65 -75.60 20.19
CA ARG A 392 -71.97 -76.53 21.28
C ARG A 392 -73.46 -76.52 21.64
N GLN A 393 -74.11 -75.36 21.58
CA GLN A 393 -75.57 -75.27 21.74
C GLN A 393 -76.32 -75.93 20.58
N TYR A 394 -75.83 -75.79 19.35
CA TYR A 394 -76.40 -76.45 18.18
C TYR A 394 -76.29 -77.98 18.27
N GLU A 395 -75.13 -78.50 18.66
CA GLU A 395 -74.90 -79.93 18.89
C GLU A 395 -75.85 -80.49 19.98
N GLN A 396 -76.03 -79.76 21.09
CA GLN A 396 -77.01 -80.13 22.12
C GLN A 396 -78.45 -80.15 21.59
N LEU A 397 -78.80 -79.21 20.71
CA LEU A 397 -80.13 -79.18 20.09
C LEU A 397 -80.33 -80.37 19.16
N GLN A 398 -79.31 -80.75 18.38
CA GLN A 398 -79.35 -81.93 17.52
C GLN A 398 -79.50 -83.22 18.31
N GLU A 399 -78.73 -83.40 19.40
CA GLU A 399 -78.89 -84.55 20.30
C GLU A 399 -80.30 -84.62 20.90
N GLN A 400 -80.92 -83.48 21.25
CA GLN A 400 -82.29 -83.45 21.76
C GLN A 400 -83.33 -83.82 20.68
N ILE A 401 -83.10 -83.41 19.43
CA ILE A 401 -83.95 -83.75 18.30
C ILE A 401 -83.81 -85.25 17.98
N GLU A 402 -82.60 -85.78 17.88
CA GLU A 402 -82.34 -87.21 17.61
C GLU A 402 -82.91 -88.11 18.72
N ASN A 403 -82.73 -87.74 19.99
CA ASN A 403 -83.33 -88.47 21.14
C ASN A 403 -84.85 -88.25 21.28
N GLY A 404 -85.44 -87.30 20.55
CA GLY A 404 -86.88 -87.04 20.51
C GLY A 404 -87.65 -87.93 19.53
N TYR A 405 -86.97 -88.61 18.60
CA TYR A 405 -87.56 -89.51 17.61
C TYR A 405 -87.60 -91.00 18.04
N GLU A 406 -87.10 -91.34 19.24
CA GLU A 406 -87.17 -92.71 19.82
C GLU A 406 -88.25 -92.87 20.90
N ARG A 407 -89.47 -92.35 20.68
CA ARG A 407 -90.65 -92.69 21.52
C ARG A 407 -91.87 -93.06 20.72
#